data_AF-A0A1H5D4Z8-F1
#
_entry.id   AF-A0A1H5D4Z8-F1
#
_cell.length_a   1.000
_cell.length_b   1.000
_cell.length_c   1.000
_cell.angle_alpha   90.00
_cell.angle_beta   90.00
_cell.angle_gamma   90.00
#
_symmetry.space_group_name_H-M   'P 1'
#
loop_
_entity.id
_entity.type
_entity.pdbx_description
1 polymer ?
#
loop_
_entity_poly.entity_id
_entity_poly.type
_entity_poly.pdbx_seq_one_letter_code
_entity_poly.pdbx_strand_id
1 'polypeptide(L)'
;MTTTPAPAPSAASGDPSVEAAQAALAGEHACVYGYGVLGAHLPDDAPAALAALATHRARRDELTALIAAAGAAPVAAEPGYALPSPVTDEASALALGVLLEERLGGLYADLAGAATTPELRELAVRGVVAVTVQALAWGGAPTAFPGLDGRV
;
A
#
# COMPACT_ATOMS: atom_id res chain seq x y z
N MET A 1 -45.88 1.59 -19.56
CA MET A 1 -45.94 2.33 -18.28
C MET A 1 -45.43 1.41 -17.19
N THR A 2 -44.23 1.67 -16.69
CA THR A 2 -43.75 1.62 -15.29
C THR A 2 -42.23 1.71 -15.35
N THR A 3 -41.74 2.94 -15.36
CA THR A 3 -40.34 3.28 -15.11
C THR A 3 -40.08 3.14 -13.62
N THR A 4 -39.26 2.17 -13.22
CA THR A 4 -38.60 2.19 -11.92
C THR A 4 -37.46 3.20 -12.00
N PRO A 5 -37.37 4.21 -11.11
CA PRO A 5 -36.20 5.08 -11.10
C PRO A 5 -35.00 4.25 -10.65
N ALA A 6 -33.89 4.38 -11.37
CA ALA A 6 -32.59 3.92 -10.90
C ALA A 6 -32.28 4.60 -9.54
N PRO A 7 -31.67 3.90 -8.57
CA PRO A 7 -31.23 4.56 -7.36
C PRO A 7 -30.26 5.68 -7.74
N ALA A 8 -30.48 6.87 -7.18
CA ALA A 8 -29.54 7.98 -7.27
C ALA A 8 -28.16 7.52 -6.77
N PRO A 9 -27.05 8.06 -7.31
CA PRO A 9 -25.72 7.75 -6.82
C PRO A 9 -25.65 8.08 -5.32
N SER A 10 -25.55 7.06 -4.48
CA SER A 10 -25.40 7.21 -3.04
C SER A 10 -24.00 7.76 -2.77
N ALA A 11 -23.92 9.07 -2.51
CA ALA A 11 -22.84 9.82 -1.88
C ALA A 11 -21.42 9.22 -1.97
N ALA A 12 -20.73 9.44 -3.10
CA ALA A 12 -19.29 9.63 -3.04
C ALA A 12 -19.06 11.05 -2.51
N SER A 13 -18.78 11.20 -1.23
CA SER A 13 -18.48 12.50 -0.61
C SER A 13 -17.51 12.32 0.55
N GLY A 14 -16.47 11.51 0.37
CA GLY A 14 -15.27 11.58 1.20
C GLY A 14 -14.33 12.65 0.66
N ASP A 15 -13.54 13.27 1.53
CA ASP A 15 -12.39 14.07 1.11
C ASP A 15 -11.44 13.16 0.30
N PRO A 16 -11.12 13.47 -0.97
CA PRO A 16 -10.26 12.63 -1.80
C PRO A 16 -8.88 12.40 -1.17
N SER A 17 -8.37 13.33 -0.37
CA SER A 17 -7.13 13.16 0.39
C SER A 17 -7.28 12.07 1.45
N VAL A 18 -8.43 12.03 2.13
CA VAL A 18 -8.71 11.00 3.15
C VAL A 18 -8.97 9.66 2.48
N GLU A 19 -9.70 9.61 1.36
CA GLU A 19 -9.95 8.38 0.60
C GLU A 19 -8.64 7.75 0.11
N ALA A 20 -7.73 8.55 -0.45
CA ALA A 20 -6.42 8.06 -0.87
C ALA A 20 -5.55 7.60 0.33
N ALA A 21 -5.63 8.29 1.47
CA ALA A 21 -4.91 7.90 2.68
C ALA A 21 -5.42 6.56 3.23
N GLN A 22 -6.74 6.34 3.20
CA GLN A 22 -7.36 5.07 3.58
C GLN A 22 -6.95 3.93 2.63
N ALA A 23 -6.87 4.21 1.33
CA ALA A 23 -6.38 3.24 0.36
C ALA A 23 -4.92 2.85 0.61
N ALA A 24 -4.05 3.83 0.89
CA ALA A 24 -2.66 3.57 1.29
C ALA A 24 -2.58 2.77 2.60
N LEU A 25 -3.40 3.09 3.61
CA LEU A 25 -3.46 2.33 4.87
C LEU A 25 -3.91 0.88 4.66
N ALA A 26 -4.92 0.64 3.82
CA ALA A 26 -5.33 -0.72 3.46
C ALA A 26 -4.21 -1.48 2.75
N GLY A 27 -3.46 -0.81 1.87
CA GLY A 27 -2.26 -1.35 1.22
C GLY A 27 -1.15 -1.71 2.22
N GLU A 28 -0.90 -0.86 3.20
CA GLU A 28 0.08 -1.13 4.26
C GLU A 28 -0.32 -2.33 5.13
N HIS A 29 -1.61 -2.47 5.48
CA HIS A 29 -2.07 -3.68 6.18
C HIS A 29 -1.80 -4.95 5.37
N ALA A 30 -2.08 -4.93 4.06
CA ALA A 30 -1.81 -6.05 3.18
C ALA A 30 -0.29 -6.34 3.06
N CYS A 31 0.55 -5.31 3.01
CA CYS A 31 2.01 -5.46 2.98
C CYS A 31 2.53 -6.06 4.29
N VAL A 32 2.06 -5.59 5.45
CA VAL A 32 2.43 -6.17 6.75
C VAL A 32 2.09 -7.66 6.82
N TYR A 33 0.92 -8.06 6.31
CA TYR A 33 0.56 -9.48 6.20
C TYR A 33 1.49 -10.23 5.23
N GLY A 34 1.69 -9.71 4.03
CA GLY A 34 2.53 -10.31 3.00
C GLY A 34 3.99 -10.49 3.42
N TYR A 35 4.56 -9.53 4.16
CA TYR A 35 5.90 -9.63 4.73
C TYR A 35 6.03 -10.72 5.79
N GLY A 36 4.96 -11.02 6.53
CA GLY A 36 4.91 -12.17 7.42
C GLY A 36 4.98 -13.50 6.66
N VAL A 37 4.38 -13.57 5.48
CA VAL A 37 4.42 -14.78 4.63
C VAL A 37 5.77 -14.92 3.93
N LEU A 38 6.23 -13.90 3.19
CA LEU A 38 7.48 -13.99 2.43
C LEU A 38 8.69 -14.20 3.36
N GLY A 39 8.71 -13.58 4.54
CA GLY A 39 9.80 -13.74 5.51
C GLY A 39 9.98 -15.18 6.00
N ALA A 40 8.91 -15.99 5.99
CA ALA A 40 9.00 -17.41 6.32
C ALA A 40 9.74 -18.25 5.28
N HIS A 41 9.87 -17.73 4.05
CA HIS A 41 10.51 -18.38 2.91
C HIS A 41 11.87 -17.75 2.54
N LEU A 42 12.34 -16.76 3.31
CA LEU A 42 13.60 -16.05 3.10
C LEU A 42 14.53 -16.20 4.33
N PRO A 43 15.04 -17.40 4.65
CA PRO A 43 15.86 -17.60 5.85
C PRO A 43 17.18 -16.82 5.82
N ASP A 44 17.81 -16.71 4.65
CA ASP A 44 19.07 -16.00 4.48
C ASP A 44 18.90 -14.47 4.48
N ASP A 45 17.72 -13.98 4.05
CA ASP A 45 17.35 -12.55 4.06
C ASP A 45 16.42 -12.18 5.23
N ALA A 46 16.29 -13.03 6.25
CA ALA A 46 15.40 -12.79 7.38
C ALA A 46 15.64 -11.42 8.06
N PRO A 47 16.88 -10.93 8.27
CA PRO A 47 17.10 -9.59 8.80
C PRO A 47 16.53 -8.47 7.91
N ALA A 48 16.67 -8.60 6.58
CA ALA A 48 16.16 -7.62 5.63
C ALA A 48 14.61 -7.63 5.60
N ALA A 49 14.00 -8.81 5.58
CA ALA A 49 12.54 -8.95 5.62
C ALA A 49 11.94 -8.40 6.92
N LEU A 50 12.60 -8.63 8.08
CA LEU A 50 12.18 -8.07 9.36
C LEU A 50 12.33 -6.55 9.42
N ALA A 51 13.39 -6.00 8.85
CA ALA A 51 13.59 -4.56 8.76
C ALA A 51 12.51 -3.89 7.89
N ALA A 52 12.21 -4.48 6.73
CA ALA A 52 11.12 -4.00 5.86
C ALA A 52 9.76 -4.08 6.56
N LEU A 53 9.45 -5.20 7.23
CA LEU A 53 8.23 -5.35 8.04
C LEU A 53 8.10 -4.27 9.12
N ALA A 54 9.19 -3.91 9.79
CA ALA A 54 9.19 -2.83 10.78
C ALA A 54 8.88 -1.47 10.14
N THR A 55 9.46 -1.20 8.96
CA THR A 55 9.20 0.02 8.18
C THR A 55 7.72 0.12 7.76
N HIS A 56 7.11 -0.98 7.29
CA HIS A 56 5.66 -0.99 6.97
C HIS A 56 4.78 -0.74 8.19
N ARG A 57 5.11 -1.36 9.34
CA ARG A 57 4.37 -1.11 10.58
C ARG A 57 4.45 0.35 11.02
N ALA A 58 5.63 0.95 10.95
CA ALA A 58 5.81 2.37 11.27
C ALA A 58 4.96 3.28 10.36
N ARG A 59 4.96 3.03 9.05
CA ARG A 59 4.15 3.79 8.08
C ARG A 59 2.65 3.60 8.25
N ARG A 60 2.21 2.37 8.52
CA ARG A 60 0.82 2.05 8.86
C ARG A 60 0.36 2.86 10.08
N ASP A 61 1.18 2.90 11.12
CA ASP A 61 0.86 3.60 12.36
C ASP A 61 0.85 5.14 12.14
N GLU A 62 1.76 5.67 11.33
CA GLU A 62 1.78 7.08 10.92
C GLU A 62 0.52 7.46 10.11
N LEU A 63 0.15 6.66 9.10
CA LEU A 63 -1.09 6.86 8.32
C LEU A 63 -2.33 6.81 9.21
N THR A 64 -2.39 5.84 10.12
CA THR A 64 -3.49 5.69 11.09
C THR A 64 -3.66 6.96 11.92
N ALA A 65 -2.55 7.51 12.43
CA ALA A 65 -2.56 8.75 13.21
C ALA A 65 -3.02 9.96 12.40
N LEU A 66 -2.54 10.11 11.15
CA LEU A 66 -2.90 11.24 10.28
C LEU A 66 -4.36 11.19 9.85
N ILE A 67 -4.90 9.99 9.53
CA ILE A 67 -6.31 9.80 9.19
C ILE A 67 -7.20 10.16 10.39
N ALA A 68 -6.83 9.70 11.59
CA ALA A 68 -7.54 10.04 12.82
C ALA A 68 -7.49 11.55 13.12
N ALA A 69 -6.34 12.20 12.90
CA ALA A 69 -6.19 13.64 13.06
C ALA A 69 -7.04 14.44 12.06
N ALA A 70 -7.32 13.89 10.88
CA ALA A 70 -8.27 14.45 9.90
C ALA A 70 -9.74 14.20 10.27
N GLY A 71 -10.03 13.58 11.42
CA GLY A 71 -11.40 13.34 11.90
C GLY A 71 -12.08 12.12 11.30
N ALA A 72 -11.35 11.27 10.56
CA ALA A 72 -11.86 10.04 9.97
C ALA A 72 -11.48 8.82 10.83
N ALA A 73 -12.29 7.76 10.78
CA ALA A 73 -11.96 6.49 11.41
C ALA A 73 -11.00 5.69 10.49
N PRO A 74 -9.78 5.34 10.92
CA PRO A 74 -8.85 4.56 10.10
C PRO A 74 -9.39 3.16 9.77
N VAL A 75 -9.18 2.71 8.53
CA VAL A 75 -9.57 1.36 8.10
C VAL A 75 -8.82 0.31 8.91
N ALA A 76 -9.58 -0.68 9.41
CA ALA A 76 -9.02 -1.79 10.15
C ALA A 76 -8.30 -2.78 9.22
N ALA A 77 -7.35 -3.52 9.77
CA ALA A 77 -6.77 -4.66 9.06
C ALA A 77 -7.81 -5.78 8.92
N GLU A 78 -7.82 -6.43 7.77
CA GLU A 78 -8.60 -7.65 7.56
C GLU A 78 -7.96 -8.82 8.34
N PRO A 79 -8.75 -9.84 8.76
CA PRO A 79 -8.22 -11.01 9.46
C PRO A 79 -7.28 -11.85 8.60
N GLY A 80 -7.32 -11.68 7.27
CA GLY A 80 -6.41 -12.31 6.32
C GLY A 80 -6.54 -11.70 4.93
N TYR A 81 -5.49 -11.88 4.12
CA TYR A 81 -5.42 -11.34 2.77
C TYR A 81 -5.16 -12.46 1.75
N ALA A 82 -5.86 -12.41 0.63
CA ALA A 82 -5.61 -13.32 -0.49
C ALA A 82 -4.29 -12.94 -1.18
N LEU A 83 -3.36 -13.89 -1.25
CA LEU A 83 -2.12 -13.69 -2.01
C LEU A 83 -2.40 -13.89 -3.50
N PRO A 84 -1.79 -13.06 -4.38
CA PRO A 84 -2.01 -13.13 -5.83
C PRO A 84 -1.49 -14.42 -6.48
N SER A 85 -0.54 -15.09 -5.83
CA SER A 85 -0.04 -16.42 -6.20
C SER A 85 0.41 -17.20 -4.96
N PRO A 86 0.49 -18.54 -5.02
CA PRO A 86 1.09 -19.32 -3.95
C PRO A 86 2.55 -18.90 -3.69
N VAL A 87 2.94 -18.87 -2.42
CA VAL A 87 4.32 -18.66 -1.98
C VAL A 87 4.79 -19.95 -1.33
N THR A 88 5.71 -20.65 -1.98
CA THR A 88 6.14 -22.00 -1.59
C THR A 88 7.66 -22.14 -1.48
N ASP A 89 8.41 -21.15 -1.95
CA ASP A 89 9.86 -21.13 -2.01
C ASP A 89 10.38 -19.68 -2.02
N GLU A 90 11.70 -19.53 -1.99
CA GLU A 90 12.39 -18.24 -1.99
C GLU A 90 12.03 -17.40 -3.24
N ALA A 91 12.00 -18.02 -4.42
CA ALA A 91 11.72 -17.30 -5.67
C ALA A 91 10.31 -16.70 -5.69
N SER A 92 9.30 -17.46 -5.26
CA SER A 92 7.92 -16.99 -5.12
C SER A 92 7.77 -15.95 -4.00
N ALA A 93 8.61 -16.00 -2.96
CA ALA A 93 8.64 -15.01 -1.89
C ALA A 93 9.22 -13.66 -2.35
N LEU A 94 10.33 -13.68 -3.10
CA LEU A 94 10.91 -12.48 -3.71
C LEU A 94 9.94 -11.84 -4.71
N ALA A 95 9.30 -12.66 -5.56
CA ALA A 95 8.28 -12.18 -6.50
C ALA A 95 7.09 -11.52 -5.79
N LEU A 96 6.65 -12.08 -4.65
CA LEU A 96 5.64 -11.44 -3.81
C LEU A 96 6.14 -10.10 -3.25
N GLY A 97 7.37 -10.04 -2.75
CA GLY A 97 8.00 -8.81 -2.24
C GLY A 97 7.96 -7.69 -3.26
N VAL A 98 8.46 -7.94 -4.48
CA VAL A 98 8.43 -6.97 -5.60
C VAL A 98 7.00 -6.48 -5.86
N LEU A 99 6.04 -7.41 -6.00
CA LEU A 99 4.66 -7.07 -6.33
C LEU A 99 3.97 -6.23 -5.25
N LEU A 100 4.23 -6.50 -3.98
CA LEU A 100 3.67 -5.73 -2.86
C LEU A 100 4.17 -4.29 -2.90
N GLU A 101 5.47 -4.10 -3.06
CA GLU A 101 6.08 -2.78 -3.12
C GLU A 101 5.62 -1.96 -4.33
N GLU A 102 5.53 -2.57 -5.50
CA GLU A 102 5.04 -1.91 -6.72
C GLU A 102 3.59 -1.43 -6.55
N ARG A 103 2.71 -2.29 -6.02
CA ARG A 103 1.31 -1.95 -5.76
C ARG A 103 1.17 -0.83 -4.73
N LEU A 104 1.97 -0.90 -3.66
CA LEU A 104 1.98 0.12 -2.62
C LEU A 104 2.53 1.46 -3.15
N GLY A 105 3.49 1.42 -4.06
CA GLY A 105 3.99 2.59 -4.79
C GLY A 105 2.90 3.34 -5.54
N GLY A 106 2.00 2.62 -6.22
CA GLY A 106 0.85 3.23 -6.87
C GLY A 106 -0.10 3.92 -5.89
N LEU A 107 -0.39 3.29 -4.75
CA LEU A 107 -1.24 3.88 -3.72
C LEU A 107 -0.61 5.14 -3.10
N TYR A 108 0.71 5.14 -2.90
CA TYR A 108 1.41 6.32 -2.43
C TYR A 108 1.49 7.44 -3.48
N ALA A 109 1.62 7.11 -4.77
CA ALA A 109 1.56 8.10 -5.83
C ALA A 109 0.17 8.75 -5.92
N ASP A 110 -0.89 7.94 -5.82
CA ASP A 110 -2.28 8.41 -5.79
C ASP A 110 -2.52 9.33 -4.56
N LEU A 111 -2.02 8.95 -3.38
CA LEU A 111 -2.06 9.81 -2.18
C LEU A 111 -1.25 11.09 -2.36
N ALA A 112 -0.06 11.05 -2.95
CA ALA A 112 0.74 12.25 -3.19
C ALA A 112 0.02 13.25 -4.10
N GLY A 113 -0.77 12.77 -5.06
CA GLY A 113 -1.62 13.59 -5.92
C GLY A 113 -2.85 14.16 -5.21
N ALA A 114 -3.52 13.35 -4.39
CA ALA A 114 -4.76 13.73 -3.70
C ALA A 114 -4.55 14.52 -2.40
N ALA A 115 -3.38 14.43 -1.78
CA ALA A 115 -3.09 15.01 -0.46
C ALA A 115 -3.41 16.51 -0.41
N THR A 116 -4.13 16.95 0.61
CA THR A 116 -4.46 18.37 0.85
C THR A 116 -3.57 19.02 1.91
N THR A 117 -2.88 18.22 2.73
CA THR A 117 -1.93 18.71 3.76
C THR A 117 -0.47 18.44 3.37
N PRO A 118 0.48 19.30 3.81
CA PRO A 118 1.91 19.06 3.60
C PRO A 118 2.39 17.73 4.18
N GLU A 119 1.89 17.36 5.36
CA GLU A 119 2.33 16.17 6.11
C GLU A 119 1.96 14.88 5.37
N LEU A 120 0.71 14.78 4.86
CA LEU A 120 0.27 13.64 4.06
C LEU A 120 1.04 13.55 2.74
N ARG A 121 1.28 14.70 2.08
CA ARG A 121 2.03 14.72 0.83
C ARG A 121 3.48 14.28 1.04
N GLU A 122 4.13 14.75 2.10
CA GLU A 122 5.51 14.38 2.41
C GLU A 122 5.62 12.88 2.74
N LEU A 123 4.71 12.36 3.58
CA LEU A 123 4.63 10.93 3.87
C LEU A 123 4.49 10.13 2.57
N ALA A 124 3.59 10.53 1.69
CA ALA A 124 3.32 9.83 0.45
C ALA A 124 4.53 9.82 -0.49
N VAL A 125 5.18 10.96 -0.69
CA VAL A 125 6.38 11.07 -1.54
C VAL A 125 7.53 10.23 -0.99
N ARG A 126 7.79 10.27 0.33
CA ARG A 126 8.78 9.39 0.97
C ARG A 126 8.39 7.92 0.80
N GLY A 127 7.09 7.62 0.90
CA GLY A 127 6.51 6.30 0.67
C GLY A 127 6.85 5.75 -0.71
N VAL A 128 6.60 6.52 -1.79
CA VAL A 128 6.94 6.12 -3.17
C VAL A 128 8.42 5.76 -3.31
N VAL A 129 9.32 6.59 -2.76
CA VAL A 129 10.77 6.33 -2.85
C VAL A 129 11.13 5.06 -2.08
N ALA A 130 10.63 4.92 -0.84
CA ALA A 130 10.96 3.79 0.03
C ALA A 130 10.52 2.45 -0.58
N VAL A 131 9.27 2.35 -1.05
CA VAL A 131 8.77 1.11 -1.67
C VAL A 131 9.48 0.79 -2.97
N THR A 132 9.83 1.81 -3.77
CA THR A 132 10.59 1.59 -5.01
C THR A 132 11.97 1.01 -4.72
N VAL A 133 12.70 1.57 -3.75
CA VAL A 133 14.01 1.05 -3.33
C VAL A 133 13.87 -0.37 -2.78
N GLN A 134 12.81 -0.64 -2.03
CA GLN A 134 12.55 -1.97 -1.48
C GLN A 134 12.21 -2.99 -2.58
N ALA A 135 11.44 -2.61 -3.60
CA ALA A 135 11.17 -3.46 -4.76
C ALA A 135 12.46 -3.86 -5.48
N LEU A 136 13.37 -2.90 -5.69
CA LEU A 136 14.68 -3.16 -6.27
C LEU A 136 15.53 -4.10 -5.40
N ALA A 137 15.47 -3.95 -4.07
CA ALA A 137 16.18 -4.84 -3.14
C ALA A 137 15.69 -6.30 -3.23
N TRP A 138 14.43 -6.52 -3.60
CA TRP A 138 13.87 -7.86 -3.84
C TRP A 138 14.03 -8.37 -5.28
N GLY A 139 14.79 -7.67 -6.13
CA GLY A 139 15.07 -8.08 -7.51
C GLY A 139 14.11 -7.51 -8.55
N GLY A 140 13.29 -6.50 -8.19
CA GLY A 140 12.48 -5.73 -9.13
C GLY A 140 13.33 -4.98 -10.15
N ALA A 141 12.72 -4.64 -11.29
CA ALA A 141 13.38 -3.85 -12.33
C ALA A 141 13.12 -2.35 -12.13
N PRO A 142 14.07 -1.47 -12.47
CA PRO A 142 13.83 -0.04 -12.45
C PRO A 142 12.81 0.36 -13.51
N THR A 143 11.91 1.28 -13.17
CA THR A 143 10.92 1.83 -14.07
C THR A 143 11.07 3.34 -14.20
N ALA A 144 10.52 3.92 -15.28
CA ALA A 144 10.65 5.35 -15.56
C ALA A 144 9.77 6.19 -14.64
N PHE A 145 8.58 5.68 -14.28
CA PHE A 145 7.63 6.36 -13.41
C PHE A 145 7.13 5.40 -12.31
N PRO A 146 7.96 5.08 -11.30
CA PRO A 146 7.60 4.14 -10.24
C PRO A 146 6.27 4.48 -9.57
N GLY A 147 5.37 3.50 -9.52
CA GLY A 147 4.01 3.66 -8.99
C GLY A 147 2.98 4.20 -10.01
N LEU A 148 3.42 4.72 -11.15
CA LEU A 148 2.56 5.21 -12.24
C LEU A 148 2.75 4.42 -13.55
N ASP A 149 3.53 3.34 -13.52
CA ASP A 149 3.82 2.53 -14.69
C ASP A 149 2.54 1.97 -15.32
N GLY A 150 2.42 2.11 -16.65
CA GLY A 150 1.23 1.74 -17.41
C GLY A 150 0.01 2.66 -17.21
N ARG A 151 0.17 3.78 -16.49
CA ARG A 151 -0.87 4.80 -16.26
C ARG A 151 -0.55 6.16 -16.90
N VAL A 152 0.66 6.31 -17.45
CA VAL A 152 1.18 7.53 -18.10
C VAL A 152 1.50 7.31 -19.58
#